data_AF-A0A1F8CZE7-F1
#
_entry.id   AF-A0A1F8CZE7-F1
#
_cell.length_a   1.000
_cell.length_b   1.000
_cell.length_c   1.000
_cell.angle_alpha   90.00
_cell.angle_beta   90.00
_cell.angle_gamma   90.00
#
_symmetry.space_group_name_H-M   'P 1'
#
loop_
_entity.id
_entity.type
_entity.pdbx_description
1 polymer ?
#
loop_
_entity_poly.entity_id
_entity_poly.type
_entity_poly.pdbx_seq_one_letter_code
_entity_poly.pdbx_strand_id
1 'polypeptide(L)'
;MKKILVLAIALRVLVAAFLFHPDIKTFNFQASFLKKGVFNIYTYLTENKKNLSLKDDFVYFPLTYFTLGVNQIVTSPILGGNFDAWLGNADSNSSVTDPNIFKYLLVLKLPYLIADVAIAFLLLNYFDDKKKAKKAFMLWLFNPFTIYIIYVFGNVDVFPALLTLASLLFIKKDKLIWAAIILGIAAGFKLYPILFVPFLIFSGKSVKEKFWLGALPLLVFAAISMPFLSPPFFKSTLVSGLTTRIFNPGFNVGFGESIIVGLALYAALFFYAWLIDKKPIQFNYWILILLIIFSFSHFHVAWLLWIAPFVVMLAVKKPSLSWPLFLLGIVALSIPLFYQDRSMTISLYRVYSTWFDLLPTPFTAIQKFFDPYNLQSILHSLFVGGALTVSYLIFKKGKSEYNRL
;
A
#
# COMPACT_ATOMS: atom_id res chain seq x y z
N MET A 1 -24.84 2.43 -13.61
CA MET A 1 -23.67 1.84 -12.90
C MET A 1 -22.93 0.82 -13.78
N LYS A 2 -23.60 -0.12 -14.47
CA LYS A 2 -22.93 -1.10 -15.37
C LYS A 2 -22.01 -0.46 -16.41
N LYS A 3 -22.49 0.51 -17.22
CA LYS A 3 -21.67 1.23 -18.22
C LYS A 3 -20.43 1.91 -17.61
N ILE A 4 -20.60 2.51 -16.42
CA ILE A 4 -19.52 3.19 -15.68
C ILE A 4 -18.45 2.18 -15.24
N LEU A 5 -18.87 1.03 -14.72
CA LEU A 5 -17.95 -0.04 -14.32
C LEU A 5 -17.19 -0.60 -15.53
N VAL A 6 -17.88 -0.84 -16.66
CA VAL A 6 -17.24 -1.28 -17.91
C VAL A 6 -16.18 -0.27 -18.38
N LEU A 7 -16.50 1.02 -18.39
CA LEU A 7 -15.54 2.07 -18.73
C LEU A 7 -14.34 2.10 -17.77
N ALA A 8 -14.59 1.98 -16.47
CA ALA A 8 -13.54 1.98 -15.46
C ALA A 8 -12.62 0.75 -15.58
N ILE A 9 -13.16 -0.42 -15.93
CA ILE A 9 -12.39 -1.64 -16.20
C ILE A 9 -11.58 -1.49 -17.50
N ALA A 10 -12.19 -0.98 -18.57
CA ALA A 10 -11.50 -0.75 -19.83
C ALA A 10 -10.27 0.17 -19.64
N LEU A 11 -10.45 1.28 -18.90
CA LEU A 11 -9.35 2.18 -18.55
C LEU A 11 -8.21 1.45 -17.82
N ARG A 12 -8.55 0.59 -16.85
CA ARG A 12 -7.56 -0.18 -16.08
C ARG A 12 -6.83 -1.19 -16.94
N VAL A 13 -7.53 -1.91 -17.82
CA VAL A 13 -6.95 -2.87 -18.75
C VAL A 13 -5.93 -2.18 -19.67
N LEU A 14 -6.27 -0.99 -20.18
CA LEU A 14 -5.34 -0.19 -20.98
C LEU A 14 -4.08 0.16 -20.17
N VAL A 15 -4.22 0.77 -19.00
CA VAL A 15 -3.07 1.15 -18.16
C VAL A 15 -2.25 -0.08 -17.72
N ALA A 16 -2.92 -1.19 -17.40
CA ALA A 16 -2.29 -2.44 -16.96
C ALA A 16 -1.40 -3.05 -18.04
N ALA A 17 -1.87 -3.10 -19.29
CA ALA A 17 -1.11 -3.67 -20.39
C ALA A 17 0.07 -2.79 -20.77
N PHE A 18 -0.14 -1.47 -20.82
CA PHE A 18 0.70 -0.55 -21.58
C PHE A 18 1.74 0.26 -20.78
N LEU A 19 1.85 0.03 -19.47
CA LEU A 19 2.86 0.67 -18.62
C LEU A 19 3.59 -0.34 -17.74
N PHE A 20 4.88 -0.10 -17.51
CA PHE A 20 5.79 -1.09 -16.95
C PHE A 20 6.64 -0.51 -15.82
N HIS A 21 6.61 -1.16 -14.67
CA HIS A 21 7.56 -0.92 -13.59
C HIS A 21 8.38 -2.19 -13.34
N PRO A 22 9.72 -2.10 -13.19
CA PRO A 22 10.58 -3.28 -13.09
C PRO A 22 10.26 -4.19 -11.91
N ASP A 23 9.80 -3.65 -10.77
CA ASP A 23 9.43 -4.47 -9.60
C ASP A 23 8.44 -5.57 -9.93
N ILE A 24 7.51 -5.35 -10.88
CA ILE A 24 6.53 -6.37 -11.26
C ILE A 24 7.19 -7.65 -11.73
N LYS A 25 8.37 -7.52 -12.32
CA LYS A 25 9.17 -8.66 -12.75
C LYS A 25 9.85 -9.33 -11.56
N THR A 26 10.48 -8.56 -10.67
CA THR A 26 11.26 -9.09 -9.55
C THR A 26 10.44 -9.99 -8.63
N PHE A 27 9.31 -9.50 -8.11
CA PHE A 27 8.50 -10.32 -7.21
C PHE A 27 7.73 -11.44 -7.92
N ASN A 28 7.46 -11.32 -9.23
CA ASN A 28 6.89 -12.43 -9.99
C ASN A 28 7.93 -13.49 -10.37
N PHE A 29 9.19 -13.11 -10.61
CA PHE A 29 10.29 -14.05 -10.74
C PHE A 29 10.44 -14.87 -9.46
N GLN A 30 10.45 -14.20 -8.31
CA GLN A 30 10.49 -14.87 -7.01
C GLN A 30 9.26 -15.77 -6.83
N ALA A 31 8.05 -15.29 -7.12
CA ALA A 31 6.81 -16.09 -7.04
C ALA A 31 6.75 -17.28 -8.02
N SER A 32 7.50 -17.23 -9.13
CA SER A 32 7.55 -18.32 -10.13
C SER A 32 8.18 -19.61 -9.60
N PHE A 33 8.89 -19.55 -8.47
CA PHE A 33 9.43 -20.75 -7.84
C PHE A 33 8.35 -21.61 -7.16
N LEU A 34 7.16 -21.06 -6.90
CA LEU A 34 6.06 -21.83 -6.31
C LEU A 34 5.63 -22.99 -7.22
N LYS A 35 5.49 -22.73 -8.52
CA LYS A 35 5.18 -23.78 -9.50
C LYS A 35 6.29 -24.81 -9.68
N LYS A 36 7.51 -24.51 -9.20
CA LYS A 36 8.66 -25.43 -9.17
C LYS A 36 8.75 -26.20 -7.85
N GLY A 37 7.73 -26.11 -6.99
CA GLY A 37 7.66 -26.82 -5.71
C GLY A 37 8.36 -26.11 -4.54
N VAL A 38 8.82 -24.85 -4.71
CA VAL A 38 9.45 -24.11 -3.62
C VAL A 38 8.37 -23.56 -2.69
N PHE A 39 8.27 -24.10 -1.49
CA PHE A 39 7.37 -23.58 -0.47
C PHE A 39 7.95 -22.35 0.24
N ASN A 40 9.15 -22.47 0.83
CA ASN A 40 9.81 -21.38 1.56
C ASN A 40 10.76 -20.59 0.64
N ILE A 41 10.24 -19.51 0.05
CA ILE A 41 11.00 -18.64 -0.87
C ILE A 41 12.20 -17.95 -0.20
N TYR A 42 12.11 -17.60 1.09
CA TYR A 42 13.13 -16.82 1.78
C TYR A 42 14.45 -17.58 1.91
N THR A 43 14.37 -18.81 2.41
CA THR A 43 15.53 -19.72 2.51
C THR A 43 16.06 -20.06 1.13
N TYR A 44 15.16 -20.42 0.20
CA TYR A 44 15.54 -20.78 -1.17
C TYR A 44 16.36 -19.70 -1.88
N LEU A 45 15.92 -18.44 -1.83
CA LEU A 45 16.64 -17.32 -2.46
C LEU A 45 18.03 -17.13 -1.87
N THR A 46 18.18 -17.35 -0.57
CA THR A 46 19.47 -17.17 0.11
C THR A 46 20.45 -18.29 -0.25
N GLU A 47 19.99 -19.54 -0.23
CA GLU A 47 20.82 -20.72 -0.54
C GLU A 47 21.23 -20.77 -2.02
N ASN A 48 20.36 -20.29 -2.92
CA ASN A 48 20.58 -20.36 -4.36
C ASN A 48 21.07 -19.05 -4.98
N LYS A 49 21.34 -18.01 -4.16
CA LYS A 49 21.63 -16.63 -4.61
C LYS A 49 22.67 -16.51 -5.71
N LYS A 50 23.69 -17.38 -5.72
CA LYS A 50 24.75 -17.40 -6.74
C LYS A 50 24.25 -17.82 -8.13
N ASN A 51 23.25 -18.69 -8.19
CA ASN A 51 22.72 -19.30 -9.41
C ASN A 51 21.47 -18.59 -9.95
N LEU A 52 20.93 -17.63 -9.19
CA LEU A 52 19.76 -16.85 -9.59
C LEU A 52 20.15 -15.67 -10.48
N SER A 53 19.35 -15.42 -11.49
CA SER A 53 19.51 -14.27 -12.38
C SER A 53 19.13 -12.95 -11.72
N LEU A 54 18.04 -12.93 -10.94
CA LEU A 54 17.67 -11.81 -10.06
C LEU A 54 18.00 -12.19 -8.60
N LYS A 55 18.72 -11.30 -7.91
CA LYS A 55 19.35 -11.58 -6.62
C LYS A 55 18.75 -10.80 -5.45
N ASP A 56 17.66 -10.08 -5.71
CA ASP A 56 16.92 -9.34 -4.71
C ASP A 56 16.28 -10.29 -3.69
N ASP A 57 16.19 -9.82 -2.45
CA ASP A 57 15.51 -10.55 -1.39
C ASP A 57 13.98 -10.38 -1.55
N PHE A 58 13.18 -11.38 -1.15
CA PHE A 58 11.71 -11.27 -1.20
C PHE A 58 11.22 -10.49 0.03
N VAL A 59 10.92 -9.20 -0.16
CA VAL A 59 10.62 -8.27 0.96
C VAL A 59 9.16 -8.29 1.46
N TYR A 60 8.31 -9.10 0.85
CA TYR A 60 6.89 -9.22 1.23
C TYR A 60 6.65 -10.42 2.14
N PHE A 61 5.46 -10.47 2.75
CA PHE A 61 5.05 -11.59 3.61
C PHE A 61 4.46 -12.76 2.78
N PRO A 62 4.32 -13.96 3.38
CA PRO A 62 4.06 -15.19 2.63
C PRO A 62 2.81 -15.16 1.75
N LEU A 63 1.75 -14.45 2.15
CA LEU A 63 0.53 -14.40 1.33
C LEU A 63 0.75 -13.70 -0.01
N THR A 64 1.69 -12.76 -0.10
CA THR A 64 2.07 -12.15 -1.38
C THR A 64 2.71 -13.20 -2.29
N TYR A 65 3.62 -14.03 -1.76
CA TYR A 65 4.27 -15.10 -2.52
C TYR A 65 3.24 -16.09 -3.08
N PHE A 66 2.35 -16.60 -2.22
CA PHE A 66 1.32 -17.55 -2.64
C PHE A 66 0.31 -16.95 -3.60
N THR A 67 -0.15 -15.71 -3.37
CA THR A 67 -1.14 -15.06 -4.24
C THR A 67 -0.61 -14.91 -5.66
N LEU A 68 0.63 -14.43 -5.81
CA LEU A 68 1.25 -14.25 -7.12
C LEU A 68 1.62 -15.60 -7.76
N GLY A 69 2.17 -16.54 -6.99
CA GLY A 69 2.55 -17.85 -7.50
C GLY A 69 1.35 -18.67 -7.96
N VAL A 70 0.26 -18.69 -7.18
CA VAL A 70 -1.01 -19.35 -7.57
C VAL A 70 -1.60 -18.71 -8.81
N ASN A 71 -1.57 -17.37 -8.91
CA ASN A 71 -2.01 -16.68 -10.13
C ASN A 71 -1.20 -17.15 -11.35
N GLN A 72 0.13 -17.28 -11.23
CA GLN A 72 0.97 -17.78 -12.32
C GLN A 72 0.71 -19.25 -12.67
N ILE A 73 0.41 -20.11 -11.68
CA ILE A 73 0.02 -21.51 -11.94
C ILE A 73 -1.27 -21.55 -12.76
N VAL A 74 -2.31 -20.84 -12.30
CA VAL A 74 -3.63 -20.81 -12.93
C VAL A 74 -3.57 -20.21 -14.34
N THR A 75 -2.76 -19.16 -14.53
CA THR A 75 -2.65 -18.43 -15.80
C THR A 75 -1.52 -18.93 -16.70
N SER A 76 -0.80 -19.99 -16.30
CA SER A 76 0.32 -20.54 -17.07
C SER A 76 -0.01 -20.88 -18.54
N PRO A 77 -1.21 -21.40 -18.89
CA PRO A 77 -1.54 -21.66 -20.30
C PRO A 77 -1.62 -20.38 -21.14
N ILE A 78 -1.98 -19.24 -20.53
CA ILE A 78 -2.10 -17.94 -21.20
C ILE A 78 -0.73 -17.27 -21.31
N LEU A 79 0.09 -17.41 -20.27
CA LEU A 79 1.45 -16.87 -20.23
C LEU A 79 2.34 -17.54 -21.29
N GLY A 80 2.28 -18.87 -21.41
CA GLY A 80 3.04 -19.64 -22.40
C GLY A 80 4.48 -19.93 -21.99
N GLY A 81 5.19 -20.74 -22.78
CA GLY A 81 6.49 -21.34 -22.41
C GLY A 81 7.64 -20.34 -22.20
N ASN A 82 7.62 -19.19 -22.88
CA ASN A 82 8.68 -18.18 -22.80
C ASN A 82 8.58 -17.28 -21.56
N PHE A 83 7.50 -17.39 -20.77
CA PHE A 83 7.26 -16.50 -19.65
C PHE A 83 8.32 -16.62 -18.54
N ASP A 84 8.79 -17.84 -18.23
CA ASP A 84 9.84 -18.05 -17.22
C ASP A 84 11.19 -17.52 -17.66
N ALA A 85 11.50 -17.68 -18.95
CA ALA A 85 12.69 -17.10 -19.55
C ALA A 85 12.63 -15.57 -19.47
N TRP A 86 11.47 -14.97 -19.77
CA TRP A 86 11.25 -13.54 -19.62
C TRP A 86 11.43 -13.08 -18.17
N LEU A 87 10.78 -13.73 -17.20
CA LEU A 87 10.93 -13.41 -15.77
C LEU A 87 12.38 -13.52 -15.31
N GLY A 88 13.09 -14.56 -15.74
CA GLY A 88 14.49 -14.81 -15.40
C GLY A 88 15.49 -13.92 -16.14
N ASN A 89 15.07 -13.14 -17.13
CA ASN A 89 15.98 -12.30 -17.90
C ASN A 89 16.45 -11.07 -17.09
N ALA A 90 17.69 -11.07 -16.61
CA ALA A 90 18.26 -9.95 -15.86
C ALA A 90 18.68 -8.76 -16.74
N ASP A 91 18.70 -8.92 -18.07
CA ASP A 91 19.05 -7.83 -18.97
C ASP A 91 17.92 -6.80 -19.10
N SER A 92 18.27 -5.55 -18.78
CA SER A 92 17.30 -4.46 -18.63
C SER A 92 16.69 -4.01 -19.96
N ASN A 93 17.30 -4.33 -21.11
CA ASN A 93 16.86 -3.90 -22.43
C ASN A 93 16.03 -4.97 -23.15
N SER A 94 16.53 -6.20 -23.19
CA SER A 94 15.81 -7.34 -23.79
C SER A 94 14.56 -7.71 -23.00
N SER A 95 14.52 -7.41 -21.69
CA SER A 95 13.33 -7.62 -20.88
C SER A 95 12.14 -6.73 -21.26
N VAL A 96 12.37 -5.54 -21.81
CA VAL A 96 11.29 -4.61 -22.22
C VAL A 96 10.94 -4.71 -23.71
N THR A 97 11.70 -5.46 -24.49
CA THR A 97 11.50 -5.66 -25.94
C THR A 97 10.92 -7.04 -26.29
N ASP A 98 10.56 -7.85 -25.28
CA ASP A 98 9.90 -9.14 -25.49
C ASP A 98 8.55 -8.94 -26.23
N PRO A 99 8.28 -9.65 -27.34
CA PRO A 99 7.06 -9.47 -28.11
C PRO A 99 5.77 -9.78 -27.33
N ASN A 100 5.86 -10.52 -26.23
CA ASN A 100 4.74 -10.87 -25.35
C ASN A 100 4.60 -9.95 -24.12
N ILE A 101 5.42 -8.90 -23.97
CA ILE A 101 5.44 -8.09 -22.75
C ILE A 101 4.06 -7.55 -22.34
N PHE A 102 3.28 -7.02 -23.29
CA PHE A 102 1.95 -6.48 -23.00
C PHE A 102 0.99 -7.57 -22.49
N LYS A 103 1.10 -8.79 -23.04
CA LYS A 103 0.35 -9.97 -22.57
C LYS A 103 0.76 -10.33 -21.15
N TYR A 104 2.06 -10.42 -20.87
CA TYR A 104 2.57 -10.71 -19.53
C TYR A 104 2.10 -9.68 -18.51
N LEU A 105 2.21 -8.39 -18.82
CA LEU A 105 1.81 -7.31 -17.92
C LEU A 105 0.31 -7.35 -17.62
N LEU A 106 -0.52 -7.58 -18.64
CA LEU A 106 -1.96 -7.69 -18.45
C LEU A 106 -2.30 -8.87 -17.53
N VAL A 107 -1.77 -10.06 -17.82
CA VAL A 107 -2.06 -11.29 -17.06
C VAL A 107 -1.57 -11.19 -15.61
N LEU A 108 -0.36 -10.65 -15.40
CA LEU A 108 0.20 -10.46 -14.05
C LEU A 108 -0.59 -9.47 -13.18
N LYS A 109 -1.28 -8.50 -13.80
CA LYS A 109 -2.07 -7.48 -13.09
C LYS A 109 -3.55 -7.84 -12.96
N LEU A 110 -4.01 -8.97 -13.50
CA LEU A 110 -5.39 -9.46 -13.32
C LEU A 110 -5.81 -9.60 -11.84
N PRO A 111 -5.02 -10.20 -10.93
CA PRO A 111 -5.43 -10.29 -9.53
C PRO A 111 -5.52 -8.92 -8.86
N TYR A 112 -4.78 -7.92 -9.36
CA TYR A 112 -4.86 -6.54 -8.86
C TYR A 112 -6.16 -5.88 -9.30
N LEU A 113 -6.61 -6.13 -10.53
CA LEU A 113 -7.91 -5.67 -11.03
C LEU A 113 -9.07 -6.23 -10.20
N ILE A 114 -9.01 -7.50 -9.83
CA ILE A 114 -10.01 -8.12 -8.94
C ILE A 114 -10.02 -7.42 -7.59
N ALA A 115 -8.86 -7.22 -6.97
CA ALA A 115 -8.76 -6.56 -5.66
C ALA A 115 -9.22 -5.09 -5.71
N ASP A 116 -8.83 -4.34 -6.75
CA ASP A 116 -9.22 -2.95 -6.99
C ASP A 116 -10.74 -2.80 -7.15
N VAL A 117 -11.36 -3.64 -7.99
CA VAL A 117 -12.83 -3.64 -8.17
C VAL A 117 -13.53 -4.04 -6.87
N ALA A 118 -12.98 -5.01 -6.13
CA ALA A 118 -13.51 -5.37 -4.82
C ALA A 118 -13.47 -4.20 -3.84
N ILE A 119 -12.38 -3.40 -3.80
CA ILE A 119 -12.30 -2.17 -2.99
C ILE A 119 -13.43 -1.21 -3.37
N ALA A 120 -13.70 -1.01 -4.66
CA ALA A 120 -14.80 -0.16 -5.12
C ALA A 120 -16.14 -0.62 -4.51
N PHE A 121 -16.43 -1.93 -4.57
CA PHE A 121 -17.66 -2.48 -3.98
C PHE A 121 -17.69 -2.41 -2.46
N LEU A 122 -16.56 -2.56 -1.77
CA LEU A 122 -16.49 -2.32 -0.33
C LEU A 122 -16.83 -0.86 0.02
N LEU A 123 -16.32 0.11 -0.75
CA LEU A 123 -16.65 1.53 -0.58
C LEU A 123 -18.13 1.82 -0.85
N LEU A 124 -18.72 1.18 -1.87
CA LEU A 124 -20.15 1.27 -2.15
C LEU A 124 -20.98 0.77 -0.96
N ASN A 125 -20.57 -0.33 -0.34
CA ASN A 125 -21.27 -0.94 0.80
C ASN A 125 -20.99 -0.25 2.14
N TYR A 126 -20.00 0.65 2.21
CA TYR A 126 -19.66 1.34 3.44
C TYR A 126 -20.66 2.44 3.81
N PHE A 127 -21.27 3.12 2.84
CA PHE A 127 -22.16 4.24 3.10
C PHE A 127 -23.63 3.80 3.02
N ASP A 128 -24.42 4.11 4.06
CA ASP A 128 -25.86 3.79 4.07
C ASP A 128 -26.63 4.74 3.13
N ASP A 129 -26.15 5.98 3.01
CA ASP A 129 -26.66 6.94 2.03
C ASP A 129 -26.25 6.54 0.62
N LYS A 130 -27.24 6.22 -0.23
CA LYS A 130 -27.03 5.76 -1.62
C LYS A 130 -26.25 6.76 -2.48
N LYS A 131 -26.37 8.07 -2.25
CA LYS A 131 -25.65 9.11 -3.01
C LYS A 131 -24.19 9.13 -2.61
N LYS A 132 -23.89 9.07 -1.32
CA LYS A 132 -22.52 8.94 -0.78
C LYS A 132 -21.87 7.64 -1.22
N ALA A 133 -22.59 6.52 -1.16
CA ALA A 133 -22.14 5.22 -1.64
C ALA A 133 -21.72 5.27 -3.11
N LYS A 134 -22.61 5.77 -3.99
CA LYS A 134 -22.29 5.96 -5.41
C LYS A 134 -21.12 6.91 -5.63
N LYS A 135 -21.03 8.00 -4.86
CA LYS A 135 -19.91 8.95 -4.94
C LYS A 135 -18.58 8.28 -4.57
N ALA A 136 -18.53 7.51 -3.48
CA ALA A 136 -17.33 6.79 -3.08
C ALA A 136 -16.88 5.78 -4.14
N PHE A 137 -17.84 5.01 -4.67
CA PHE A 137 -17.62 4.06 -5.75
C PHE A 137 -17.04 4.75 -7.00
N MET A 138 -17.64 5.86 -7.45
CA MET A 138 -17.16 6.60 -8.62
C MET A 138 -15.80 7.27 -8.37
N LEU A 139 -15.60 7.88 -7.20
CA LEU A 139 -14.32 8.50 -6.85
C LEU A 139 -13.20 7.47 -6.88
N TRP A 140 -13.40 6.27 -6.31
CA TRP A 140 -12.40 5.22 -6.39
C TRP A 140 -12.16 4.73 -7.81
N LEU A 141 -13.23 4.44 -8.56
CA LEU A 141 -13.10 3.94 -9.93
C LEU A 141 -12.37 4.90 -10.87
N PHE A 142 -12.49 6.21 -10.68
CA PHE A 142 -11.85 7.21 -11.54
C PHE A 142 -10.75 8.01 -10.82
N ASN A 143 -10.23 7.50 -9.71
CA ASN A 143 -9.12 8.14 -9.03
C ASN A 143 -7.82 7.89 -9.84
N PRO A 144 -7.20 8.94 -10.42
CA PRO A 144 -6.00 8.77 -11.24
C PRO A 144 -4.82 8.27 -10.41
N PHE A 145 -4.76 8.59 -9.11
CA PHE A 145 -3.67 8.17 -8.23
C PHE A 145 -3.68 6.68 -7.97
N THR A 146 -4.86 6.10 -7.71
CA THR A 146 -4.98 4.65 -7.50
C THR A 146 -4.74 3.89 -8.79
N ILE A 147 -5.21 4.39 -9.93
CA ILE A 147 -4.95 3.77 -11.24
C ILE A 147 -3.44 3.77 -11.51
N TYR A 148 -2.78 4.90 -11.27
CA TYR A 148 -1.33 5.03 -11.39
C TYR A 148 -0.59 4.04 -10.48
N ILE A 149 -0.86 4.07 -9.17
CA ILE A 149 -0.15 3.22 -8.21
C ILE A 149 -0.42 1.72 -8.45
N ILE A 150 -1.65 1.31 -8.71
CA ILE A 150 -2.00 -0.12 -8.86
C ILE A 150 -1.43 -0.68 -10.16
N TYR A 151 -1.61 0.01 -11.29
CA TYR A 151 -1.35 -0.56 -12.61
C TYR A 151 -0.03 -0.14 -13.21
N VAL A 152 0.45 1.08 -12.95
CA VAL A 152 1.74 1.55 -13.48
C VAL A 152 2.87 0.92 -12.69
N PHE A 153 2.79 0.97 -11.36
CA PHE A 153 3.78 0.33 -10.48
C PHE A 153 3.54 -1.18 -10.26
N GLY A 154 2.41 -1.72 -10.72
CA GLY A 154 2.06 -3.12 -10.50
C GLY A 154 1.99 -3.47 -9.01
N ASN A 155 1.46 -2.56 -8.19
CA ASN A 155 1.65 -2.60 -6.75
C ASN A 155 0.77 -3.67 -6.06
N VAL A 156 1.43 -4.65 -5.43
CA VAL A 156 0.80 -5.72 -4.65
C VAL A 156 0.12 -5.24 -3.35
N ASP A 157 0.37 -4.01 -2.91
CA ASP A 157 -0.24 -3.44 -1.70
C ASP A 157 -1.78 -3.26 -1.84
N VAL A 158 -2.35 -3.49 -3.03
CA VAL A 158 -3.81 -3.52 -3.24
C VAL A 158 -4.49 -4.61 -2.40
N PHE A 159 -3.84 -5.76 -2.17
CA PHE A 159 -4.39 -6.85 -1.37
C PHE A 159 -4.53 -6.49 0.12
N PRO A 160 -3.46 -6.02 0.82
CA PRO A 160 -3.62 -5.58 2.20
C PRO A 160 -4.52 -4.35 2.30
N ALA A 161 -4.56 -3.46 1.31
CA ALA A 161 -5.51 -2.32 1.31
C ALA A 161 -6.97 -2.78 1.27
N LEU A 162 -7.30 -3.75 0.40
CA LEU A 162 -8.61 -4.39 0.33
C LEU A 162 -9.01 -5.00 1.68
N LEU A 163 -8.13 -5.81 2.26
CA LEU A 163 -8.41 -6.51 3.52
C LEU A 163 -8.50 -5.53 4.69
N THR A 164 -7.68 -4.48 4.72
CA THR A 164 -7.79 -3.40 5.72
C THR A 164 -9.16 -2.72 5.64
N LEU A 165 -9.63 -2.36 4.43
CA LEU A 165 -10.96 -1.78 4.26
C LEU A 165 -12.08 -2.75 4.63
N ALA A 166 -11.93 -4.04 4.32
CA ALA A 166 -12.87 -5.09 4.71
C ALA A 166 -12.95 -5.21 6.25
N SER A 167 -11.82 -5.14 6.95
CA SER A 167 -11.78 -5.10 8.42
C SER A 167 -12.60 -3.93 8.96
N LEU A 168 -12.42 -2.72 8.40
CA LEU A 168 -13.22 -1.55 8.79
C LEU A 168 -14.73 -1.74 8.55
N LEU A 169 -15.12 -2.43 7.47
CA LEU A 169 -16.52 -2.77 7.22
C LEU A 169 -17.09 -3.77 8.23
N PHE A 170 -16.30 -4.75 8.67
CA PHE A 170 -16.69 -5.66 9.74
C PHE A 170 -16.87 -4.92 11.07
N ILE A 171 -16.00 -3.95 11.37
CA ILE A 171 -16.16 -3.06 12.53
C ILE A 171 -17.50 -2.31 12.45
N LYS A 172 -17.80 -1.71 11.29
CA LYS A 172 -19.08 -0.99 11.08
C LYS A 172 -20.30 -1.89 11.34
N LYS A 173 -20.19 -3.18 11.07
CA LYS A 173 -21.25 -4.18 11.24
C LYS A 173 -21.25 -4.86 12.62
N ASP A 174 -20.50 -4.34 13.59
CA ASP A 174 -20.29 -4.92 14.94
C ASP A 174 -19.76 -6.37 14.93
N LYS A 175 -19.06 -6.77 13.85
CA LYS A 175 -18.45 -8.10 13.68
C LYS A 175 -16.96 -8.04 14.02
N LEU A 176 -16.64 -7.68 15.26
CA LEU A 176 -15.28 -7.29 15.67
C LEU A 176 -14.25 -8.44 15.57
N ILE A 177 -14.64 -9.68 15.87
CA ILE A 177 -13.76 -10.85 15.72
C ILE A 177 -13.34 -11.06 14.26
N TRP A 178 -14.28 -10.93 13.33
CA TRP A 178 -13.98 -11.01 11.89
C TRP A 178 -13.09 -9.85 11.44
N ALA A 179 -13.31 -8.65 11.97
CA ALA A 179 -12.42 -7.52 11.71
C ALA A 179 -10.98 -7.84 12.14
N ALA A 180 -10.81 -8.44 13.32
CA ALA A 180 -9.50 -8.79 13.88
C ALA A 180 -8.79 -9.88 13.05
N ILE A 181 -9.52 -10.94 12.66
CA ILE A 181 -8.99 -12.01 11.79
C ILE A 181 -8.53 -11.44 10.45
N ILE A 182 -9.38 -10.66 9.78
CA ILE A 182 -9.08 -10.07 8.47
C ILE A 182 -7.88 -9.13 8.55
N LEU A 183 -7.70 -8.41 9.66
CA LEU A 183 -6.55 -7.54 9.87
C LEU A 183 -5.24 -8.35 10.00
N GLY A 184 -5.28 -9.51 10.66
CA GLY A 184 -4.15 -10.44 10.71
C GLY A 184 -3.83 -11.06 9.35
N ILE A 185 -4.84 -11.38 8.54
CA ILE A 185 -4.64 -11.84 7.15
C ILE A 185 -4.03 -10.71 6.31
N ALA A 186 -4.49 -9.47 6.45
CA ALA A 186 -3.90 -8.31 5.78
C ALA A 186 -2.40 -8.17 6.13
N ALA A 187 -2.05 -8.38 7.41
CA ALA A 187 -0.66 -8.37 7.87
C ALA A 187 0.21 -9.43 7.18
N GLY A 188 -0.39 -10.56 6.78
CA GLY A 188 0.27 -11.63 6.01
C GLY A 188 0.66 -11.25 4.58
N PHE A 189 0.23 -10.09 4.08
CA PHE A 189 0.75 -9.47 2.84
C PHE A 189 1.78 -8.38 3.12
N LYS A 190 1.50 -7.52 4.12
CA LYS A 190 2.34 -6.39 4.52
C LYS A 190 2.09 -5.99 5.96
N LEU A 191 3.10 -5.53 6.69
CA LEU A 191 3.01 -5.36 8.15
C LEU A 191 2.13 -4.18 8.64
N TYR A 192 1.88 -3.15 7.81
CA TYR A 192 1.19 -1.93 8.24
C TYR A 192 -0.21 -2.13 8.87
N PRO A 193 -1.03 -3.16 8.53
CA PRO A 193 -2.33 -3.37 9.18
C PRO A 193 -2.23 -3.63 10.69
N ILE A 194 -1.07 -4.10 11.18
CA ILE A 194 -0.83 -4.28 12.62
C ILE A 194 -0.82 -2.94 13.38
N LEU A 195 -0.51 -1.83 12.70
CA LEU A 195 -0.60 -0.47 13.28
C LEU A 195 -2.03 -0.12 13.73
N PHE A 196 -3.06 -0.82 13.26
CA PHE A 196 -4.43 -0.57 13.67
C PHE A 196 -4.87 -1.40 14.89
N VAL A 197 -4.11 -2.42 15.27
CA VAL A 197 -4.48 -3.38 16.33
C VAL A 197 -4.66 -2.70 17.69
N PRO A 198 -3.75 -1.83 18.16
CA PRO A 198 -3.93 -1.14 19.44
C PRO A 198 -5.17 -0.24 19.49
N PHE A 199 -5.69 0.20 18.35
CA PHE A 199 -6.92 1.00 18.30
C PHE A 199 -8.17 0.12 18.20
N LEU A 200 -8.07 -1.04 17.57
CA LEU A 200 -9.17 -2.00 17.45
C LEU A 200 -9.72 -2.42 18.83
N ILE A 201 -8.84 -2.55 19.84
CA ILE A 201 -9.23 -2.95 21.20
C ILE A 201 -10.29 -2.03 21.80
N PHE A 202 -10.31 -0.74 21.45
CA PHE A 202 -11.30 0.20 21.97
C PHE A 202 -12.72 -0.06 21.46
N SER A 203 -12.89 -0.92 20.44
CA SER A 203 -14.21 -1.37 19.98
C SER A 203 -14.81 -2.45 20.90
N GLY A 204 -13.99 -3.13 21.70
CA GLY A 204 -14.45 -4.21 22.58
C GLY A 204 -15.18 -3.69 23.82
N LYS A 205 -16.28 -4.36 24.19
CA LYS A 205 -17.17 -4.00 25.30
C LYS A 205 -16.71 -4.61 26.63
N SER A 206 -16.07 -5.78 26.60
CA SER A 206 -15.56 -6.49 27.78
C SER A 206 -14.03 -6.65 27.75
N VAL A 207 -13.39 -6.86 28.91
CA VAL A 207 -11.94 -7.12 28.99
C VAL A 207 -11.53 -8.32 28.13
N LYS A 208 -12.33 -9.40 28.15
CA LYS A 208 -12.13 -10.59 27.32
C LYS A 208 -12.16 -10.25 25.83
N GLU A 209 -13.13 -9.44 25.40
CA GLU A 209 -13.25 -9.03 24.01
C GLU A 209 -12.05 -8.15 23.60
N LYS A 210 -11.67 -7.17 24.42
CA LYS A 210 -10.49 -6.32 24.18
C LYS A 210 -9.22 -7.15 24.02
N PHE A 211 -9.02 -8.15 24.89
CA PHE A 211 -7.90 -9.09 24.81
C PHE A 211 -7.89 -9.81 23.46
N TRP A 212 -9.01 -10.39 23.04
CA TRP A 212 -9.08 -11.10 21.75
C TRP A 212 -8.93 -10.17 20.54
N LEU A 213 -9.43 -8.94 20.60
CA LEU A 213 -9.22 -7.94 19.54
C LEU A 213 -7.76 -7.52 19.39
N GLY A 214 -6.98 -7.55 20.49
CA GLY A 214 -5.53 -7.33 20.46
C GLY A 214 -4.75 -8.58 20.00
N ALA A 215 -5.11 -9.75 20.53
CA ALA A 215 -4.35 -10.98 20.31
C ALA A 215 -4.62 -11.62 18.94
N LEU A 216 -5.87 -11.66 18.49
CA LEU A 216 -6.26 -12.44 17.31
C LEU A 216 -5.59 -11.98 15.99
N PRO A 217 -5.43 -10.68 15.70
CA PRO A 217 -4.69 -10.25 14.52
C PRO A 217 -3.24 -10.74 14.53
N LEU A 218 -2.60 -10.70 15.71
CA LEU A 218 -1.22 -11.14 15.90
C LEU A 218 -1.10 -12.66 15.77
N LEU A 219 -2.04 -13.42 16.33
CA LEU A 219 -2.09 -14.88 16.22
C LEU A 219 -2.30 -15.34 14.77
N VAL A 220 -3.19 -14.69 14.03
CA VAL A 220 -3.42 -15.01 12.61
C VAL A 220 -2.19 -14.67 11.77
N PHE A 221 -1.58 -13.51 11.98
CA PHE A 221 -0.33 -13.13 11.33
C PHE A 221 0.82 -14.10 11.66
N ALA A 222 0.93 -14.50 12.93
CA ALA A 222 1.90 -15.49 13.38
C ALA A 222 1.65 -16.84 12.72
N ALA A 223 0.41 -17.34 12.67
CA ALA A 223 0.08 -18.60 12.01
C ALA A 223 0.45 -18.62 10.52
N ILE A 224 0.27 -17.50 9.81
CA ILE A 224 0.69 -17.34 8.41
C ILE A 224 2.22 -17.35 8.26
N SER A 225 2.92 -16.70 9.19
CA SER A 225 4.37 -16.47 9.09
C SER A 225 5.21 -17.59 9.72
N MET A 226 4.65 -18.35 10.67
CA MET A 226 5.33 -19.37 11.46
C MET A 226 6.03 -20.44 10.59
N PRO A 227 5.45 -20.95 9.49
CA PRO A 227 6.11 -21.93 8.63
C PRO A 227 7.35 -21.39 7.89
N PHE A 228 7.57 -20.07 7.89
CA PHE A 228 8.63 -19.40 7.15
C PHE A 228 9.74 -18.84 8.05
N LEU A 229 9.55 -18.90 9.37
CA LEU A 229 10.49 -18.34 10.34
C LEU A 229 11.88 -18.91 10.12
N SER A 230 12.78 -18.03 9.72
CA SER A 230 14.17 -18.34 9.37
C SER A 230 14.96 -17.03 9.37
N PRO A 231 16.29 -17.04 9.60
CA PRO A 231 17.08 -15.81 9.52
C PRO A 231 16.89 -15.03 8.20
N PRO A 232 16.81 -15.68 7.01
CA PRO A 232 16.45 -15.02 5.77
C PRO A 232 15.07 -14.33 5.79
N PHE A 233 14.05 -14.97 6.33
CA PHE A 233 12.71 -14.39 6.46
C PHE A 233 12.74 -13.13 7.32
N PHE A 234 13.35 -13.19 8.51
CA PHE A 234 13.46 -12.04 9.41
C PHE A 234 14.17 -10.88 8.72
N LYS A 235 15.32 -11.14 8.10
CA LYS A 235 16.13 -10.13 7.41
C LYS A 235 15.39 -9.44 6.27
N SER A 236 14.71 -10.23 5.44
CA SER A 236 14.06 -9.74 4.21
C SER A 236 12.72 -9.06 4.48
N THR A 237 12.00 -9.41 5.55
CA THR A 237 10.65 -8.89 5.82
C THR A 237 10.62 -7.93 7.02
N LEU A 238 10.91 -8.42 8.23
CA LEU A 238 10.70 -7.69 9.48
C LEU A 238 11.75 -6.60 9.72
N VAL A 239 12.99 -6.82 9.31
CA VAL A 239 14.08 -5.83 9.43
C VAL A 239 14.57 -5.30 8.08
N SER A 240 13.73 -5.42 7.05
CA SER A 240 14.05 -4.85 5.74
C SER A 240 14.19 -3.33 5.84
N GLY A 241 15.07 -2.75 5.03
CA GLY A 241 15.21 -1.29 4.96
C GLY A 241 13.94 -0.56 4.53
N LEU A 242 12.93 -1.26 3.98
CA LEU A 242 11.61 -0.69 3.72
C LEU A 242 10.73 -0.70 4.97
N THR A 243 10.75 -1.79 5.74
CA THR A 243 9.96 -1.93 6.97
C THR A 243 10.47 -0.99 8.06
N THR A 244 11.79 -0.82 8.19
CA THR A 244 12.38 -0.03 9.28
C THR A 244 12.33 1.48 9.06
N ARG A 245 12.07 1.96 7.84
CA ARG A 245 11.99 3.40 7.50
C ARG A 245 11.04 4.21 8.38
N ILE A 246 9.98 3.60 8.89
CA ILE A 246 9.02 4.26 9.77
C ILE A 246 9.60 4.59 11.16
N PHE A 247 10.71 3.95 11.51
CA PHE A 247 11.42 4.13 12.77
C PHE A 247 12.62 5.09 12.66
N ASN A 248 13.02 5.50 11.45
CA ASN A 248 14.22 6.29 11.24
C ASN A 248 14.08 7.76 11.71
N PRO A 249 12.96 8.47 11.45
CA PRO A 249 12.89 9.89 11.81
C PRO A 249 12.74 10.08 13.32
N GLY A 250 13.70 10.77 13.91
CA GLY A 250 13.79 10.93 15.35
C GLY A 250 14.73 12.04 15.81
N PHE A 251 14.70 12.29 17.11
CA PHE A 251 15.62 13.20 17.80
C PHE A 251 16.50 12.39 18.74
N ASN A 252 17.82 12.56 18.66
CA ASN A 252 18.77 11.88 19.54
C ASN A 252 18.63 12.41 20.98
N VAL A 253 18.65 11.51 21.97
CA VAL A 253 18.53 11.86 23.40
C VAL A 253 19.74 11.41 24.23
N GLY A 254 20.83 11.03 23.58
CA GLY A 254 22.05 10.51 24.19
C GLY A 254 22.15 8.98 24.18
N PHE A 255 23.35 8.45 24.45
CA PHE A 255 23.62 7.00 24.63
C PHE A 255 23.16 6.06 23.49
N GLY A 256 23.02 6.57 22.26
CA GLY A 256 22.53 5.80 21.12
C GLY A 256 21.01 5.67 21.05
N GLU A 257 20.28 6.33 21.94
CA GLU A 257 18.82 6.36 21.97
C GLU A 257 18.26 7.53 21.14
N SER A 258 17.03 7.37 20.65
CA SER A 258 16.32 8.41 19.91
C SER A 258 14.83 8.34 20.14
N ILE A 259 14.19 9.50 20.26
CA ILE A 259 12.73 9.62 20.23
C ILE A 259 12.31 9.51 18.78
N ILE A 260 11.69 8.38 18.41
CA ILE A 260 11.13 8.15 17.07
C ILE A 260 9.83 8.95 16.94
N VAL A 261 9.80 9.96 16.08
CA VAL A 261 8.69 10.93 15.99
C VAL A 261 7.37 10.25 15.63
N GLY A 262 7.38 9.37 14.63
CA GLY A 262 6.18 8.65 14.21
C GLY A 262 5.59 7.79 15.33
N LEU A 263 6.45 7.10 16.10
CA LEU A 263 6.03 6.26 17.21
C LEU A 263 5.55 7.09 18.41
N ALA A 264 6.19 8.23 18.69
CA ALA A 264 5.79 9.15 19.74
C ALA A 264 4.38 9.72 19.48
N LEU A 265 4.10 10.15 18.23
CA LEU A 265 2.77 10.65 17.84
C LEU A 265 1.73 9.54 17.82
N TYR A 266 2.10 8.33 17.39
CA TYR A 266 1.24 7.15 17.46
C TYR A 266 0.84 6.82 18.92
N ALA A 267 1.81 6.84 19.84
CA ALA A 267 1.57 6.63 21.27
C ALA A 267 0.71 7.74 21.87
N ALA A 268 0.98 9.01 21.54
CA ALA A 268 0.16 10.14 21.96
C ALA A 268 -1.30 9.98 21.50
N LEU A 269 -1.50 9.53 20.26
CA LEU A 269 -2.84 9.25 19.72
C LEU A 269 -3.55 8.11 20.48
N PHE A 270 -2.82 7.06 20.85
CA PHE A 270 -3.35 5.96 21.67
C PHE A 270 -3.77 6.44 23.07
N PHE A 271 -2.92 7.21 23.76
CA PHE A 271 -3.25 7.79 25.06
C PHE A 271 -4.42 8.78 24.97
N TYR A 272 -4.50 9.57 23.90
CA TYR A 272 -5.65 10.43 23.63
C TYR A 272 -6.94 9.62 23.48
N ALA A 273 -6.91 8.51 22.73
CA ALA A 273 -8.06 7.61 22.61
C ALA A 273 -8.48 7.03 23.96
N TRP A 274 -7.51 6.62 24.77
CA TRP A 274 -7.77 5.96 26.06
C TRP A 274 -8.28 6.93 27.13
N LEU A 275 -7.61 8.07 27.30
CA LEU A 275 -7.82 8.97 28.44
C LEU A 275 -8.83 10.07 28.14
N ILE A 276 -8.91 10.54 26.89
CA ILE A 276 -9.68 11.73 26.51
C ILE A 276 -10.94 11.36 25.71
N ASP A 277 -10.79 10.76 24.52
CA ASP A 277 -11.94 10.46 23.64
C ASP A 277 -12.83 9.35 24.21
N LYS A 278 -12.22 8.29 24.77
CA LYS A 278 -12.84 7.09 25.38
C LYS A 278 -13.74 6.26 24.46
N LYS A 279 -14.23 6.81 23.34
CA LYS A 279 -15.10 6.16 22.35
C LYS A 279 -14.58 6.40 20.92
N PRO A 280 -13.37 5.92 20.60
CA PRO A 280 -12.72 6.23 19.34
C PRO A 280 -13.49 5.67 18.13
N ILE A 281 -13.78 6.55 17.17
CA ILE A 281 -14.32 6.16 15.87
C ILE A 281 -13.16 5.60 15.03
N GLN A 282 -13.11 4.27 14.85
CA GLN A 282 -11.99 3.56 14.21
C GLN A 282 -11.53 4.20 12.89
N PHE A 283 -12.47 4.61 12.03
CA PHE A 283 -12.15 5.30 10.78
C PHE A 283 -11.25 6.55 10.98
N ASN A 284 -11.54 7.38 11.98
CA ASN A 284 -10.78 8.62 12.25
C ASN A 284 -9.36 8.33 12.71
N TYR A 285 -9.20 7.30 13.54
CA TYR A 285 -7.90 6.89 14.06
C TYR A 285 -7.05 6.21 12.99
N TRP A 286 -7.63 5.34 12.17
CA TRP A 286 -6.89 4.62 11.14
C TRP A 286 -6.34 5.55 10.07
N ILE A 287 -7.15 6.52 9.60
CA ILE A 287 -6.64 7.53 8.66
C ILE A 287 -5.58 8.41 9.31
N LEU A 288 -5.71 8.76 10.59
CA LEU A 288 -4.73 9.58 11.29
C LEU A 288 -3.40 8.85 11.49
N ILE A 289 -3.42 7.56 11.83
CA ILE A 289 -2.22 6.72 11.89
C ILE A 289 -1.48 6.74 10.56
N LEU A 290 -2.19 6.57 9.45
CA LEU A 290 -1.58 6.62 8.12
C LEU A 290 -1.04 8.02 7.79
N LEU A 291 -1.75 9.10 8.13
CA LEU A 291 -1.25 10.46 7.96
C LEU A 291 0.03 10.71 8.77
N ILE A 292 0.12 10.19 10.00
CA ILE A 292 1.34 10.26 10.82
C ILE A 292 2.50 9.54 10.11
N ILE A 293 2.28 8.30 9.66
CA ILE A 293 3.32 7.52 8.97
C ILE A 293 3.82 8.26 7.72
N PHE A 294 2.93 8.73 6.85
CA PHE A 294 3.35 9.44 5.62
C PHE A 294 3.97 10.81 5.89
N SER A 295 3.62 11.46 7.00
CA SER A 295 4.18 12.76 7.39
C SER A 295 5.63 12.64 7.84
N PHE A 296 5.96 11.56 8.57
CA PHE A 296 7.25 11.41 9.25
C PHE A 296 8.00 10.16 8.79
N SER A 297 7.93 9.81 7.51
CA SER A 297 8.70 8.70 6.95
C SER A 297 9.09 9.00 5.50
N HIS A 298 10.28 8.56 5.10
CA HIS A 298 10.64 8.49 3.69
C HIS A 298 9.95 7.28 3.05
N PHE A 299 8.86 7.51 2.33
CA PHE A 299 7.98 6.46 1.82
C PHE A 299 8.18 6.19 0.32
N HIS A 300 7.88 4.96 -0.09
CA HIS A 300 7.77 4.59 -1.51
C HIS A 300 6.39 4.96 -2.04
N VAL A 301 6.28 5.30 -3.33
CA VAL A 301 4.99 5.68 -3.97
C VAL A 301 3.89 4.63 -3.78
N ALA A 302 4.30 3.35 -3.75
CA ALA A 302 3.41 2.21 -3.51
C ALA A 302 2.62 2.32 -2.20
N TRP A 303 3.22 2.91 -1.16
CA TRP A 303 2.61 2.94 0.17
C TRP A 303 1.39 3.86 0.22
N LEU A 304 1.30 4.86 -0.66
CA LEU A 304 0.14 5.76 -0.73
C LEU A 304 -1.18 5.02 -1.02
N LEU A 305 -1.12 3.79 -1.54
CA LEU A 305 -2.29 2.94 -1.69
C LEU A 305 -2.94 2.55 -0.35
N TRP A 306 -2.17 2.51 0.75
CA TRP A 306 -2.69 2.15 2.08
C TRP A 306 -3.74 3.15 2.56
N ILE A 307 -3.53 4.44 2.29
CA ILE A 307 -4.43 5.53 2.73
C ILE A 307 -5.51 5.87 1.70
N ALA A 308 -5.33 5.49 0.43
CA ALA A 308 -6.21 5.89 -0.66
C ALA A 308 -7.71 5.58 -0.41
N PRO A 309 -8.12 4.38 0.07
CA PRO A 309 -9.53 4.13 0.36
C PRO A 309 -10.09 5.07 1.43
N PHE A 310 -9.30 5.36 2.47
CA PHE A 310 -9.68 6.24 3.57
C PHE A 310 -9.81 7.70 3.13
N VAL A 311 -8.93 8.17 2.23
CA VAL A 311 -9.03 9.51 1.62
C VAL A 311 -10.30 9.64 0.79
N VAL A 312 -10.65 8.63 -0.02
CA VAL A 312 -11.92 8.60 -0.76
C VAL A 312 -13.10 8.68 0.21
N MET A 313 -13.08 7.88 1.28
CA MET A 313 -14.13 7.93 2.30
C MET A 313 -14.20 9.29 2.98
N LEU A 314 -13.07 9.92 3.29
CA LEU A 314 -13.02 11.24 3.93
C LEU A 314 -13.57 12.33 3.00
N ALA A 315 -13.22 12.33 1.72
CA ALA A 315 -13.76 13.26 0.73
C ALA A 315 -15.28 13.12 0.55
N VAL A 316 -15.85 11.92 0.76
CA VAL A 316 -17.30 11.71 0.75
C VAL A 316 -17.95 12.11 2.08
N LYS A 317 -17.32 11.81 3.21
CA LYS A 317 -17.82 12.18 4.55
C LYS A 317 -17.78 13.68 4.81
N LYS A 318 -16.72 14.36 4.37
CA LYS A 318 -16.46 15.79 4.54
C LYS A 318 -16.13 16.41 3.17
N PRO A 319 -17.15 16.70 2.33
CA PRO A 319 -16.94 17.20 0.96
C PRO A 319 -16.07 18.46 0.87
N SER A 320 -16.08 19.35 1.88
CA SER A 320 -15.22 20.52 1.95
C SER A 320 -13.71 20.19 1.96
N LEU A 321 -13.33 18.98 2.36
CA LEU A 321 -11.95 18.51 2.33
C LEU A 321 -11.55 17.89 1.00
N SER A 322 -12.47 17.69 0.04
CA SER A 322 -12.16 16.97 -1.21
C SER A 322 -11.02 17.64 -1.99
N TRP A 323 -11.06 18.97 -2.11
CA TRP A 323 -10.02 19.72 -2.82
C TRP A 323 -8.69 19.77 -2.06
N PRO A 324 -8.65 20.10 -0.75
CA PRO A 324 -7.42 19.95 0.04
C PRO A 324 -6.79 18.55 -0.02
N LEU A 325 -7.61 17.50 0.06
CA LEU A 325 -7.13 16.12 -0.04
C LEU A 325 -6.56 15.79 -1.42
N PHE A 326 -7.16 16.31 -2.48
CA PHE A 326 -6.63 16.16 -3.83
C PHE A 326 -5.26 16.84 -3.96
N LEU A 327 -5.13 18.08 -3.49
CA LEU A 327 -3.86 18.80 -3.50
C LEU A 327 -2.79 18.10 -2.65
N LEU A 328 -3.15 17.59 -1.47
CA LEU A 328 -2.22 16.80 -0.65
C LEU A 328 -1.83 15.50 -1.33
N GLY A 329 -2.73 14.86 -2.07
CA GLY A 329 -2.42 13.71 -2.91
C GLY A 329 -1.41 14.03 -4.00
N ILE A 330 -1.52 15.19 -4.67
CA ILE A 330 -0.54 15.66 -5.65
C ILE A 330 0.83 15.87 -4.98
N VAL A 331 0.88 16.53 -3.82
CA VAL A 331 2.13 16.77 -3.10
C VAL A 331 2.76 15.44 -2.66
N ALA A 332 1.97 14.53 -2.08
CA ALA A 332 2.43 13.22 -1.64
C ALA A 332 3.00 12.37 -2.78
N LEU A 333 2.36 12.40 -3.96
CA LEU A 333 2.86 11.70 -5.14
C LEU A 333 4.10 12.35 -5.74
N SER A 334 4.19 13.68 -5.69
CA SER A 334 5.35 14.41 -6.24
C SER A 334 6.64 14.08 -5.49
N ILE A 335 6.57 13.84 -4.18
CA ILE A 335 7.75 13.53 -3.35
C ILE A 335 8.56 12.35 -3.94
N PRO A 336 8.00 11.13 -4.13
CA PRO A 336 8.76 10.03 -4.73
C PRO A 336 9.16 10.23 -6.20
N LEU A 337 8.43 11.04 -6.97
CA LEU A 337 8.79 11.34 -8.36
C LEU A 337 10.08 12.16 -8.48
N PHE A 338 10.45 12.88 -7.41
CA PHE A 338 11.73 13.56 -7.30
C PHE A 338 12.81 12.71 -6.66
N TYR A 339 12.61 11.42 -6.39
CA TYR A 339 13.73 10.55 -5.99
C TYR A 339 14.70 10.35 -7.16
N GLN A 340 15.96 10.05 -6.83
CA GLN A 340 16.98 9.71 -7.82
C GLN A 340 16.81 8.27 -8.33
N ASP A 341 15.61 7.95 -8.82
CA ASP A 341 15.24 6.63 -9.33
C ASP A 341 14.45 6.78 -10.65
N ARG A 342 15.04 6.26 -11.73
CA ARG A 342 14.41 6.28 -13.06
C ARG A 342 13.14 5.42 -13.10
N SER A 343 13.07 4.37 -12.28
CA SER A 343 11.93 3.47 -12.18
C SER A 343 10.66 4.17 -11.71
N MET A 344 10.81 5.27 -10.95
CA MET A 344 9.68 6.07 -10.48
C MET A 344 9.06 6.95 -11.58
N THR A 345 9.74 7.15 -12.72
CA THR A 345 9.39 8.20 -13.68
C THR A 345 9.50 7.73 -15.13
N ILE A 346 10.69 7.78 -15.69
CA ILE A 346 10.93 7.66 -17.14
C ILE A 346 10.92 6.19 -17.57
N SER A 347 11.40 5.30 -16.71
CA SER A 347 11.45 3.87 -17.03
C SER A 347 10.06 3.25 -17.22
N LEU A 348 9.00 3.95 -16.80
CA LEU A 348 7.61 3.54 -16.94
C LEU A 348 7.19 3.33 -18.41
N TYR A 349 7.90 3.99 -19.34
CA TYR A 349 7.63 3.99 -20.78
C TYR A 349 8.61 3.12 -21.59
N ARG A 350 9.53 2.39 -20.93
CA ARG A 350 10.56 1.58 -21.63
C ARG A 350 10.01 0.45 -22.48
N VAL A 351 8.76 0.04 -22.27
CA VAL A 351 8.03 -0.91 -23.14
C VAL A 351 7.86 -0.43 -24.57
N TYR A 352 7.95 0.88 -24.82
CA TYR A 352 7.82 1.45 -26.16
C TYR A 352 9.16 1.67 -26.83
N SER A 353 10.17 2.10 -26.06
CA SER A 353 11.51 2.34 -26.55
C SER A 353 12.49 2.48 -25.38
N THR A 354 13.70 1.95 -25.55
CA THR A 354 14.80 2.20 -24.62
C THR A 354 15.34 3.64 -24.71
N TRP A 355 14.93 4.41 -25.73
CA TRP A 355 15.35 5.81 -25.89
C TRP A 355 14.85 6.72 -24.76
N PHE A 356 13.79 6.30 -24.05
CA PHE A 356 13.37 6.98 -22.82
C PHE A 356 14.51 7.04 -21.80
N ASP A 357 15.46 6.09 -21.79
CA ASP A 357 16.62 6.10 -20.88
C ASP A 357 17.58 7.30 -21.09
N LEU A 358 17.44 8.01 -22.21
CA LEU A 358 18.21 9.23 -22.52
C LEU A 358 17.61 10.49 -21.87
N LEU A 359 16.35 10.45 -21.44
CA LEU A 359 15.71 11.59 -20.79
C LEU A 359 16.22 11.76 -19.34
N PRO A 360 16.45 13.00 -18.88
CA PRO A 360 16.84 13.26 -17.50
C PRO A 360 15.68 13.02 -16.54
N THR A 361 15.92 12.35 -15.41
CA THR A 361 14.89 12.22 -14.35
C THR A 361 14.46 13.59 -13.83
N PRO A 362 13.28 13.72 -13.22
CA PRO A 362 12.89 14.96 -12.55
C PRO A 362 13.94 15.43 -11.53
N PHE A 363 14.56 14.51 -10.77
CA PHE A 363 15.69 14.84 -9.90
C PHE A 363 16.83 15.52 -10.68
N THR A 364 17.34 14.90 -11.75
CA THR A 364 18.44 15.45 -12.55
C THR A 364 18.07 16.74 -13.27
N ALA A 365 16.82 16.89 -13.70
CA ALA A 365 16.32 18.11 -14.34
C ALA A 365 16.33 19.29 -13.36
N ILE A 366 15.79 19.09 -12.14
CA ILE A 366 15.78 20.13 -11.09
C ILE A 366 17.18 20.48 -10.62
N GLN A 367 18.07 19.48 -10.51
CA GLN A 367 19.45 19.65 -10.03
C GLN A 367 20.25 20.72 -10.79
N LYS A 368 19.88 21.01 -12.05
CA LYS A 368 20.52 22.05 -12.86
C LYS A 368 20.32 23.47 -12.33
N PHE A 369 19.27 23.71 -11.54
CA PHE A 369 18.89 25.05 -11.08
C PHE A 369 18.48 25.13 -9.61
N PHE A 370 18.21 24.00 -8.94
CA PHE A 370 17.85 23.94 -7.53
C PHE A 370 18.25 22.60 -6.91
N ASP A 371 18.52 22.58 -5.61
CA ASP A 371 18.80 21.31 -4.91
C ASP A 371 17.52 20.45 -4.80
N PRO A 372 17.47 19.27 -5.44
CA PRO A 372 16.29 18.42 -5.40
C PRO A 372 15.93 17.93 -3.98
N TYR A 373 16.91 17.80 -3.08
CA TYR A 373 16.64 17.39 -1.70
C TYR A 373 15.95 18.49 -0.89
N ASN A 374 16.31 19.75 -1.14
CA ASN A 374 15.58 20.89 -0.58
C ASN A 374 14.16 20.95 -1.14
N LEU A 375 13.95 20.68 -2.43
CA LEU A 375 12.60 20.62 -3.01
C LEU A 375 11.77 19.49 -2.38
N GLN A 376 12.33 18.28 -2.25
CA GLN A 376 11.67 17.17 -1.54
C GLN A 376 11.33 17.54 -0.10
N SER A 377 12.23 18.23 0.61
CA SER A 377 12.00 18.70 1.99
C SER A 377 10.85 19.71 2.05
N ILE A 378 10.78 20.68 1.13
CA ILE A 378 9.67 21.63 1.01
C ILE A 378 8.35 20.89 0.80
N LEU A 379 8.32 19.93 -0.15
CA LEU A 379 7.12 19.13 -0.43
C LEU A 379 6.70 18.30 0.79
N HIS A 380 7.65 17.68 1.50
CA HIS A 380 7.38 16.98 2.75
C HIS A 380 6.80 17.92 3.81
N SER A 381 7.38 19.11 4.02
CA SER A 381 6.87 20.10 4.97
C SER A 381 5.44 20.56 4.63
N LEU A 382 5.15 20.80 3.35
CA LEU A 382 3.80 21.12 2.88
C LEU A 382 2.82 19.99 3.15
N PHE A 383 3.23 18.74 2.88
CA PHE A 383 2.42 17.56 3.16
C PHE A 383 2.13 17.43 4.66
N VAL A 384 3.14 17.58 5.52
CA VAL A 384 2.98 17.52 6.99
C VAL A 384 2.00 18.60 7.47
N GLY A 385 2.17 19.86 7.06
CA GLY A 385 1.29 20.95 7.46
C GLY A 385 -0.16 20.72 7.05
N GLY A 386 -0.40 20.25 5.83
CA GLY A 386 -1.73 19.89 5.38
C GLY A 386 -2.30 18.64 6.06
N ALA A 387 -1.49 17.62 6.27
CA ALA A 387 -1.89 16.39 6.98
C ALA A 387 -2.30 16.70 8.42
N LEU A 388 -1.55 17.53 9.15
CA LEU A 388 -1.90 18.00 10.49
C LEU A 388 -3.21 18.80 10.49
N THR A 389 -3.40 19.68 9.51
CA THR A 389 -4.65 20.45 9.36
C THR A 389 -5.85 19.54 9.11
N VAL A 390 -5.73 18.57 8.20
CA VAL A 390 -6.76 17.56 7.94
C VAL A 390 -7.03 16.73 9.19
N SER A 391 -5.99 16.35 9.93
CA SER A 391 -6.08 15.60 11.19
C SER A 391 -6.90 16.34 12.23
N TYR A 392 -6.62 17.62 12.45
CA TYR A 392 -7.43 18.48 13.31
C TYR A 392 -8.89 18.56 12.84
N LEU A 393 -9.11 18.76 11.54
CA LEU A 393 -10.45 18.87 10.96
C LEU A 393 -11.24 17.56 11.01
N ILE A 394 -10.59 16.39 11.08
CA ILE A 394 -11.25 15.09 11.28
C ILE A 394 -11.94 15.07 12.65
N PHE A 395 -11.24 15.50 13.71
CA PHE A 395 -11.72 15.49 15.10
C PHE A 395 -12.53 16.73 15.49
N LYS A 396 -12.45 17.83 14.73
CA LYS A 396 -13.29 19.00 14.95
C LYS A 396 -14.77 18.65 14.76
N LYS A 397 -15.54 18.71 15.85
CA LYS A 397 -17.01 18.60 15.83
C LYS A 397 -17.58 19.76 15.00
N GLY A 398 -18.51 19.45 14.10
CA GLY A 398 -19.18 20.47 13.29
C GLY A 398 -20.11 21.32 14.17
N LYS A 399 -20.35 22.59 13.78
CA LYS A 399 -21.31 23.48 14.47
C LYS A 399 -22.71 22.86 14.66
N SER A 400 -23.11 21.88 13.84
CA SER A 400 -24.41 21.20 13.98
C SER A 400 -24.50 20.19 15.12
N GLU A 401 -23.39 19.77 15.73
CA GLU A 401 -23.39 18.88 16.89
C GLU A 401 -23.44 19.63 18.23
N TYR A 402 -23.20 20.94 18.22
CA TYR A 402 -23.28 21.78 19.42
C TYR A 402 -24.73 22.07 19.85
N ASN A 403 -25.71 21.91 18.94
CA ASN A 403 -27.13 22.16 19.22
C ASN A 403 -27.92 20.88 19.57
N ARG A 404 -27.23 19.79 19.91
CA ARG A 404 -27.84 18.50 20.31
C ARG A 404 -27.29 17.91 21.61
N LEU A 405 -26.55 18.72 22.37
CA LEU A 405 -26.31 18.54 23.80
C LEU A 405 -27.10 19.63 24.52
#